data_AF-A0A820GEG7-F1
#
_entry.id   AF-A0A820GEG7-F1
#
_cell.length_a   1.000
_cell.length_b   1.000
_cell.length_c   1.000
_cell.angle_alpha   90.00
_cell.angle_beta   90.00
_cell.angle_gamma   90.00
#
_symmetry.space_group_name_H-M   'P 1'
#
loop_
_entity.id
_entity.type
_entity.pdbx_description
1 polymer ?
#
loop_
_entity_poly.entity_id
_entity_poly.type
_entity_poly.pdbx_seq_one_letter_code
_entity_poly.pdbx_strand_id
1 'polypeptide(L)'
;NPSHSIPLGTNVAIALTSFVYLTFCIVAGCTTRRDVNLDFYERKNGSIIQIVNCSSVINDTECKSGLIYNYQTMRMISAFGPIIIAGIFAATLSSALASLVGAPKVFQAVCRDMIFPCLKFFSVGNGKSDEPHRAYFLTYFISISFAAIGELNVIAPIISNFFLMTYALVNYSCFDASLAKASGWRPAFRYYNKWLALVGALLCVVVMFVINWWAALITLVASSGIFLYVRTTKPEINWGSSVQAHTYRRALDATLKLGTVQEHVKNFRPQMLVLTGNPICRPALVDLGSLVTHGNSLMICGNVVLDDPSINIRLNDQKEHGEAWLKKRNSKAFYQSIVAPTVRQGTMALLQCVGVGKMRPNVVFLGFKNDWLIKAEATN
;
A
#
# COMPACT_ATOMS: atom_id res chain seq x y z
N ASN A 1 23.62 5.01 8.87
CA ASN A 1 22.43 5.87 8.63
C ASN A 1 21.60 5.26 7.51
N PRO A 2 20.43 4.66 7.79
CA PRO A 2 19.64 3.93 6.79
C PRO A 2 19.27 4.75 5.55
N SER A 3 18.98 6.05 5.70
CA SER A 3 18.55 6.90 4.57
C SER A 3 19.63 7.12 3.52
N HIS A 4 20.91 7.02 3.89
CA HIS A 4 22.04 7.08 2.97
C HIS A 4 22.51 5.68 2.53
N SER A 5 22.61 4.74 3.48
CA SER A 5 23.18 3.42 3.24
C SER A 5 22.30 2.54 2.32
N ILE A 6 20.97 2.59 2.46
CA ILE A 6 20.05 1.78 1.66
C ILE A 6 20.12 2.12 0.17
N PRO A 7 19.92 3.39 -0.27
CA PRO A 7 19.94 3.71 -1.70
C PRO A 7 21.33 3.49 -2.32
N LEU A 8 22.41 3.81 -1.60
CA LEU A 8 23.77 3.57 -2.09
C LEU A 8 24.05 2.07 -2.25
N GLY A 9 23.82 1.29 -1.19
CA GLY A 9 24.09 -0.15 -1.19
C GLY A 9 23.25 -0.90 -2.22
N THR A 10 21.97 -0.58 -2.33
CA THR A 10 21.05 -1.25 -3.25
C THR A 10 21.40 -0.95 -4.71
N ASN A 11 21.63 0.33 -5.05
CA ASN A 11 21.96 0.70 -6.44
C ASN A 11 23.32 0.16 -6.88
N VAL A 12 24.33 0.18 -5.99
CA VAL A 12 25.65 -0.39 -6.29
C VAL A 12 25.57 -1.91 -6.44
N ALA A 13 24.82 -2.60 -5.57
CA ALA A 13 24.63 -4.04 -5.69
C ALA A 13 23.94 -4.41 -7.01
N ILE A 14 22.87 -3.70 -7.40
CA ILE A 14 22.18 -3.94 -8.69
C ILE A 14 23.10 -3.68 -9.88
N ALA A 15 23.88 -2.59 -9.86
CA ALA A 15 24.80 -2.27 -10.95
C ALA A 15 25.89 -3.33 -11.08
N LEU A 16 26.47 -3.78 -9.96
CA LEU A 16 27.50 -4.80 -9.93
C LEU A 16 26.98 -6.16 -10.41
N THR A 17 25.84 -6.62 -9.90
CA THR A 17 25.26 -7.91 -10.32
C THR A 17 24.84 -7.90 -11.79
N SER A 18 24.26 -6.80 -12.27
CA SER A 18 23.90 -6.65 -13.69
C SER A 18 25.13 -6.67 -14.59
N PHE A 19 26.21 -5.99 -14.20
CA PHE A 19 27.48 -6.03 -14.92
C PHE A 19 28.06 -7.46 -14.98
N VAL A 20 28.04 -8.17 -13.85
CA VAL A 20 28.51 -9.56 -13.76
C VAL A 20 27.66 -10.48 -14.64
N TYR A 21 26.32 -10.36 -14.61
CA TYR A 21 25.44 -11.16 -15.47
C TYR A 21 25.68 -10.92 -16.95
N LEU A 22 25.78 -9.65 -17.38
CA LEU A 22 26.08 -9.32 -18.79
C LEU A 22 27.43 -9.88 -19.22
N THR A 23 28.45 -9.75 -18.36
CA THR A 23 29.78 -10.29 -18.64
C THR A 23 29.74 -11.81 -18.81
N PHE A 24 29.03 -12.52 -17.93
CA PHE A 24 28.91 -13.97 -18.06
C PHE A 24 28.12 -14.42 -19.29
N CYS A 25 27.06 -13.70 -19.68
CA CYS A 25 26.36 -13.97 -20.94
C CYS A 25 27.29 -13.81 -22.14
N ILE A 26 28.11 -12.76 -22.18
CA ILE A 26 29.06 -12.52 -23.27
C ILE A 26 30.15 -13.60 -23.28
N VAL A 27 30.75 -13.91 -22.12
CA VAL A 27 31.79 -14.94 -22.01
C VAL A 27 31.27 -16.30 -22.47
N ALA A 28 30.09 -16.71 -21.99
CA ALA A 28 29.48 -17.98 -22.40
C ALA A 28 29.22 -18.01 -23.91
N GLY A 29 28.69 -16.93 -24.49
CA GLY A 29 28.41 -16.82 -25.92
C GLY A 29 29.67 -16.81 -26.80
N CYS A 30 30.78 -16.23 -26.33
CA CYS A 30 32.04 -16.19 -27.08
C CYS A 30 32.88 -17.47 -26.96
N THR A 31 32.73 -18.22 -25.87
CA THR A 31 33.60 -19.38 -25.56
C THR A 31 32.97 -20.73 -25.85
N THR A 32 31.64 -20.80 -25.97
CA THR A 32 30.93 -22.07 -26.15
C THR A 32 30.07 -22.09 -27.39
N ARG A 33 29.97 -23.27 -28.01
CA ARG A 33 29.08 -23.51 -29.16
C ARG A 33 27.67 -23.87 -28.66
N ARG A 34 26.68 -23.51 -29.47
CA ARG A 34 25.25 -23.73 -29.18
C ARG A 34 24.95 -25.22 -28.94
N ASP A 35 25.29 -26.05 -29.91
CA ASP A 35 25.08 -27.50 -29.90
C ASP A 35 26.39 -28.18 -30.34
N VAL A 36 26.80 -29.22 -29.60
CA VAL A 36 28.03 -29.96 -29.85
C VAL A 36 27.76 -31.44 -29.70
N ASN A 37 28.18 -32.23 -30.68
CA ASN A 37 28.27 -33.67 -30.51
C ASN A 37 29.70 -34.03 -30.12
N LEU A 38 29.86 -34.59 -28.92
CA LEU A 38 31.18 -34.99 -28.42
C LEU A 38 31.67 -36.30 -29.06
N ASP A 39 30.81 -37.06 -29.75
CA ASP A 39 31.20 -38.37 -30.31
C ASP A 39 31.87 -38.27 -31.70
N PHE A 40 31.73 -37.13 -32.39
CA PHE A 40 32.29 -36.92 -33.74
C PHE A 40 33.47 -35.95 -33.69
N TYR A 41 34.67 -36.50 -33.61
CA TYR A 41 35.92 -35.76 -33.84
C TYR A 41 36.36 -35.99 -35.28
N GLU A 42 36.35 -34.96 -36.13
CA GLU A 42 36.97 -35.08 -37.46
C GLU A 42 38.51 -35.00 -37.31
N ARG A 43 39.18 -36.14 -37.51
CA ARG A 43 40.64 -36.24 -37.47
C ARG A 43 41.20 -35.94 -38.85
N LYS A 44 41.77 -34.75 -39.06
CA LYS A 44 42.61 -34.47 -40.22
C LYS A 44 44.08 -34.53 -39.78
N ASN A 45 44.89 -35.34 -40.46
CA ASN A 45 46.34 -35.44 -40.23
C ASN A 45 46.76 -35.57 -38.75
N GLY A 46 46.15 -36.50 -38.00
CA GLY A 46 46.59 -36.82 -36.63
C GLY A 46 46.23 -35.81 -35.53
N SER A 47 45.60 -34.69 -35.87
CA SER A 47 45.06 -33.71 -34.90
C SER A 47 43.53 -33.66 -34.98
N ILE A 48 42.87 -33.50 -33.83
CA ILE A 48 41.42 -33.31 -33.75
C ILE A 48 41.14 -31.88 -34.22
N ILE A 49 40.58 -31.70 -35.42
CA ILE A 49 40.54 -30.38 -36.06
C ILE A 49 39.14 -29.75 -36.04
N GLN A 50 38.04 -30.52 -35.97
CA GLN A 50 36.70 -29.93 -35.91
C GLN A 50 35.73 -30.68 -34.99
N ILE A 51 35.14 -29.89 -34.08
CA ILE A 51 33.90 -30.23 -33.39
C ILE A 51 32.76 -29.84 -34.35
N VAL A 52 32.06 -30.85 -34.89
CA VAL A 52 31.00 -30.63 -35.88
C VAL A 52 29.77 -30.06 -35.19
N ASN A 53 29.18 -29.02 -35.79
CA ASN A 53 27.95 -28.44 -35.29
C ASN A 53 26.79 -29.40 -35.60
N CYS A 54 25.97 -29.73 -34.60
CA CYS A 54 24.89 -30.70 -34.77
C CYS A 54 23.86 -30.32 -35.84
N SER A 55 23.71 -29.01 -36.08
CA SER A 55 22.77 -28.45 -37.06
C SER A 55 23.13 -28.75 -38.52
N SER A 56 24.35 -29.23 -38.80
CA SER A 56 24.78 -29.62 -40.16
C SER A 56 24.70 -31.13 -40.43
N VAL A 57 24.28 -31.94 -39.45
CA VAL A 57 24.14 -33.39 -39.61
C VAL A 57 22.66 -33.71 -39.84
N ILE A 58 22.33 -34.16 -41.06
CA ILE A 58 20.96 -34.37 -41.57
C ILE A 58 20.26 -35.60 -40.96
N ASN A 59 20.94 -36.37 -40.11
CA ASN A 59 20.37 -37.56 -39.47
C ASN A 59 20.20 -37.32 -37.97
N ASP A 60 19.08 -37.86 -37.44
CA ASP A 60 18.58 -37.90 -36.05
C ASP A 60 19.60 -38.41 -35.00
N THR A 61 20.79 -37.83 -34.92
CA THR A 61 21.73 -38.07 -33.83
C THR A 61 21.42 -37.10 -32.70
N GLU A 62 20.92 -37.63 -31.59
CA GLU A 62 20.68 -36.88 -30.34
C GLU A 62 21.93 -36.09 -29.93
N CYS A 63 21.91 -34.78 -30.10
CA CYS A 63 22.97 -33.94 -29.57
C CYS A 63 22.77 -33.72 -28.08
N LYS A 64 23.72 -34.23 -27.29
CA LYS A 64 23.65 -34.31 -25.83
C LYS A 64 24.51 -33.27 -25.12
N SER A 65 25.14 -32.35 -25.85
CA SER A 65 26.11 -31.40 -25.31
C SER A 65 26.10 -30.07 -26.06
N GLY A 66 26.67 -29.04 -25.43
CA GLY A 66 26.56 -27.65 -25.88
C GLY A 66 25.77 -26.79 -24.88
N LEU A 67 25.73 -25.50 -25.15
CA LEU A 67 25.12 -24.49 -24.26
C LEU A 67 23.62 -24.75 -24.00
N ILE A 68 22.89 -25.34 -24.96
CA ILE A 68 21.46 -25.62 -24.83
C ILE A 68 21.17 -26.80 -23.88
N TYR A 69 21.96 -27.87 -23.99
CA TYR A 69 21.68 -29.13 -23.30
C TYR A 69 22.40 -29.26 -21.96
N ASN A 70 23.58 -28.65 -21.83
CA ASN A 70 24.41 -28.79 -20.64
C ASN A 70 24.28 -27.58 -19.69
N TYR A 71 23.43 -27.71 -18.67
CA TYR A 71 23.29 -26.71 -17.61
C TYR A 71 24.59 -26.44 -16.81
N GLN A 72 25.55 -27.37 -16.85
CA GLN A 72 26.85 -27.27 -16.17
C GLN A 72 27.96 -26.71 -17.09
N THR A 73 27.60 -25.99 -18.16
CA THR A 73 28.57 -25.40 -19.10
C THR A 73 29.57 -24.48 -18.40
N MET A 74 29.14 -23.72 -17.39
CA MET A 74 30.03 -22.85 -16.63
C MET A 74 31.12 -23.61 -15.86
N ARG A 75 30.83 -24.84 -15.45
CA ARG A 75 31.82 -25.73 -14.82
C ARG A 75 32.90 -26.16 -15.82
N MET A 76 32.54 -26.34 -17.09
CA MET A 76 33.48 -26.73 -18.15
C MET A 76 34.40 -25.59 -18.57
N ILE A 77 33.92 -24.34 -18.52
CA ILE A 77 34.75 -23.15 -18.82
C ILE A 77 35.74 -22.85 -17.70
N SER A 78 35.39 -23.18 -16.45
CA SER A 78 36.22 -22.89 -15.27
C SER A 78 37.57 -23.62 -15.31
N ALA A 79 38.63 -22.91 -14.89
CA ALA A 79 39.95 -23.51 -14.69
C ALA A 79 39.96 -24.61 -13.62
N PHE A 80 39.04 -24.54 -12.64
CA PHE A 80 38.89 -25.57 -11.60
C PHE A 80 37.41 -25.86 -11.36
N GLY A 81 36.90 -26.97 -11.91
CA GLY A 81 35.48 -27.33 -11.84
C GLY A 81 34.88 -27.40 -10.42
N PRO A 82 35.56 -27.98 -9.41
CA PRO A 82 35.01 -28.09 -8.05
C PRO A 82 34.71 -26.74 -7.37
N ILE A 83 35.43 -25.66 -7.70
CA ILE A 83 35.16 -24.33 -7.10
C ILE A 83 33.79 -23.81 -7.52
N ILE A 84 33.34 -24.12 -8.73
CA ILE A 84 32.03 -23.70 -9.24
C ILE A 84 30.93 -24.41 -8.47
N ILE A 85 31.09 -25.71 -8.22
CA ILE A 85 30.13 -26.49 -7.42
C ILE A 85 30.06 -25.93 -5.99
N ALA A 86 31.20 -25.67 -5.36
CA ALA A 86 31.25 -25.04 -4.03
C ALA A 86 30.56 -23.66 -4.03
N GLY A 87 30.79 -22.86 -5.06
CA GLY A 87 30.14 -21.56 -5.24
C GLY A 87 28.62 -21.67 -5.42
N ILE A 88 28.14 -22.66 -6.17
CA ILE A 88 26.70 -22.93 -6.33
C ILE A 88 26.08 -23.27 -4.96
N PHE A 89 26.70 -24.17 -4.18
CA PHE A 89 26.23 -24.47 -2.82
C PHE A 89 26.20 -23.24 -1.91
N ALA A 90 27.26 -22.44 -1.90
CA ALA A 90 27.33 -21.23 -1.10
C ALA A 90 26.23 -20.22 -1.50
N ALA A 91 26.04 -19.96 -2.80
CA ALA A 91 25.06 -18.99 -3.31
C ALA A 91 23.61 -19.43 -3.06
N THR A 92 23.31 -20.70 -3.32
CA THR A 92 21.96 -21.27 -3.15
C THR A 92 21.57 -21.36 -1.68
N LEU A 93 22.46 -21.87 -0.82
CA LEU A 93 22.18 -22.03 0.61
C LEU A 93 22.07 -20.67 1.31
N SER A 94 22.93 -19.70 0.96
CA SER A 94 22.85 -18.34 1.48
C SER A 94 21.52 -17.66 1.12
N SER A 95 21.11 -17.74 -0.15
CA SER A 95 19.85 -17.13 -0.63
C SER A 95 18.61 -17.80 -0.02
N ALA A 96 18.65 -19.13 0.12
CA ALA A 96 17.58 -19.90 0.76
C ALA A 96 17.45 -19.54 2.24
N LEU A 97 18.55 -19.44 2.99
CA LEU A 97 18.55 -19.05 4.40
C LEU A 97 17.99 -17.63 4.59
N ALA A 98 18.42 -16.68 3.75
CA ALA A 98 17.92 -15.31 3.80
C ALA A 98 16.40 -15.24 3.58
N SER A 99 15.88 -16.03 2.63
CA SER A 99 14.44 -16.10 2.34
C SER A 99 13.65 -16.81 3.45
N LEU A 100 14.23 -17.86 4.05
CA LEU A 100 13.63 -18.61 5.15
C LEU A 100 13.47 -17.77 6.42
N VAL A 101 14.40 -16.85 6.69
CA VAL A 101 14.31 -15.91 7.83
C VAL A 101 13.47 -14.69 7.48
N GLY A 102 13.55 -14.19 6.26
CA GLY A 102 12.85 -12.98 5.83
C GLY A 102 11.33 -13.13 5.75
N ALA A 103 10.84 -14.18 5.08
CA ALA A 103 9.40 -14.33 4.83
C ALA A 103 8.55 -14.45 6.12
N PRO A 104 8.92 -15.26 7.12
CA PRO A 104 8.19 -15.36 8.38
C PRO A 104 8.11 -14.04 9.15
N LYS A 105 9.21 -13.26 9.16
CA LYS A 105 9.26 -11.96 9.88
C LYS A 105 8.38 -10.91 9.22
N VAL A 106 8.36 -10.85 7.90
CA VAL A 106 7.43 -9.98 7.16
C VAL A 106 5.98 -10.40 7.43
N PHE A 107 5.70 -11.70 7.39
CA PHE A 107 4.35 -12.21 7.65
C PHE A 107 3.88 -11.96 9.08
N GLN A 108 4.76 -12.13 10.07
CA GLN A 108 4.50 -11.81 11.48
C GLN A 108 4.15 -10.32 11.67
N ALA A 109 4.90 -9.41 11.04
CA ALA A 109 4.63 -7.98 11.09
C ALA A 109 3.24 -7.64 10.53
N VAL A 110 2.89 -8.19 9.37
CA VAL A 110 1.54 -8.02 8.77
C VAL A 110 0.44 -8.54 9.70
N CYS A 111 0.67 -9.66 10.38
CA CYS A 111 -0.31 -10.23 11.31
C CYS A 111 -0.46 -9.40 12.60
N ARG A 112 0.56 -8.62 12.99
CA ARG A 112 0.50 -7.71 14.15
C ARG A 112 -0.31 -6.45 13.88
N ASP A 113 -0.31 -5.99 12.64
CA ASP A 113 -1.12 -4.86 12.20
C ASP A 113 -2.63 -5.17 12.21
N MET A 114 -3.04 -6.41 12.55
CA MET A 114 -4.43 -6.85 12.71
C MET A 114 -5.32 -6.55 11.49
N ILE A 115 -4.71 -6.43 10.31
CA ILE A 115 -5.39 -6.20 9.03
C ILE A 115 -6.33 -7.38 8.70
N PHE A 116 -5.88 -8.60 9.01
CA PHE A 116 -6.64 -9.84 8.84
C PHE A 116 -6.85 -10.51 10.20
N PRO A 117 -8.01 -10.33 10.86
CA PRO A 117 -8.26 -10.89 12.19
C PRO A 117 -8.06 -12.41 12.28
N CYS A 118 -8.39 -13.14 11.21
CA CYS A 118 -8.20 -14.58 11.12
C CYS A 118 -6.72 -15.01 11.18
N LEU A 119 -5.78 -14.15 10.79
CA LEU A 119 -4.34 -14.44 10.77
C LEU A 119 -3.63 -14.05 12.07
N LYS A 120 -4.35 -13.55 13.09
CA LYS A 120 -3.80 -13.21 14.41
C LYS A 120 -3.01 -14.36 15.04
N PHE A 121 -3.33 -15.61 14.71
CA PHE A 121 -2.59 -16.77 15.18
C PHE A 121 -1.07 -16.71 14.87
N PHE A 122 -0.67 -16.08 13.76
CA PHE A 122 0.72 -15.99 13.31
C PHE A 122 1.46 -14.74 13.80
N SER A 123 0.81 -13.83 14.54
CA SER A 123 1.45 -12.60 15.04
C SER A 123 2.29 -12.78 16.31
N VAL A 124 2.14 -13.92 16.98
CA VAL A 124 2.85 -14.28 18.21
C VAL A 124 4.30 -14.65 17.89
N GLY A 125 5.25 -13.93 18.49
CA GLY A 125 6.66 -14.30 18.50
C GLY A 125 7.05 -14.94 19.83
N ASN A 126 8.06 -15.80 19.80
CA ASN A 126 8.52 -16.55 20.95
C ASN A 126 9.97 -16.18 21.32
N GLY A 127 10.25 -16.14 22.63
CA GLY A 127 11.60 -15.90 23.16
C GLY A 127 12.03 -14.44 23.17
N LYS A 128 13.31 -14.20 23.51
CA LYS A 128 13.90 -12.85 23.63
C LYS A 128 14.06 -12.15 22.28
N SER A 129 14.21 -12.92 21.20
CA SER A 129 14.41 -12.41 19.83
C SER A 129 13.12 -12.33 19.01
N ASP A 130 11.97 -12.60 19.64
CA ASP A 130 10.64 -12.43 19.04
C ASP A 130 10.41 -13.23 17.74
N GLU A 131 10.93 -14.47 17.70
CA GLU A 131 10.94 -15.28 16.49
C GLU A 131 9.58 -15.97 16.23
N PRO A 132 9.02 -15.87 15.01
CA PRO A 132 7.68 -16.40 14.70
C PRO A 132 7.70 -17.88 14.30
N HIS A 133 7.83 -18.79 15.27
CA HIS A 133 7.89 -20.24 15.03
C HIS A 133 6.74 -20.76 14.15
N ARG A 134 5.52 -20.25 14.36
CA ARG A 134 4.33 -20.65 13.57
C ARG A 134 4.45 -20.26 12.09
N ALA A 135 5.01 -19.09 11.80
CA ALA A 135 5.22 -18.64 10.42
C ALA A 135 6.41 -19.36 9.76
N TYR A 136 7.42 -19.78 10.52
CA TYR A 136 8.48 -20.67 10.03
C TYR A 136 7.91 -22.02 9.57
N PHE A 137 7.03 -22.65 10.36
CA PHE A 137 6.37 -23.90 9.95
C PHE A 137 5.52 -23.71 8.68
N LEU A 138 4.75 -22.63 8.59
CA LEU A 138 3.99 -22.32 7.38
C LEU A 138 4.90 -22.21 6.15
N THR A 139 5.99 -21.45 6.27
CA THR A 139 6.97 -21.26 5.21
C THR A 139 7.62 -22.59 4.83
N TYR A 140 7.99 -23.42 5.80
CA TYR A 140 8.55 -24.75 5.59
C TYR A 140 7.64 -25.66 4.77
N PHE A 141 6.35 -25.76 5.12
CA PHE A 141 5.40 -26.60 4.38
C PHE A 141 5.21 -26.10 2.94
N ILE A 142 5.06 -24.78 2.75
CA ILE A 142 4.95 -24.20 1.40
C ILE A 142 6.22 -24.49 0.58
N SER A 143 7.40 -24.33 1.20
CA SER A 143 8.70 -24.56 0.55
C SER A 143 8.83 -26.01 0.08
N ILE A 144 8.47 -26.98 0.94
CA ILE A 144 8.53 -28.41 0.61
C ILE A 144 7.54 -28.77 -0.49
N SER A 145 6.32 -28.22 -0.48
CA SER A 145 5.35 -28.46 -1.55
C SER A 145 5.88 -28.04 -2.92
N PHE A 146 6.56 -26.88 -3.01
CA PHE A 146 7.19 -26.45 -4.26
C PHE A 146 8.46 -27.24 -4.59
N ALA A 147 9.26 -27.62 -3.59
CA ALA A 147 10.44 -28.46 -3.80
C ALA A 147 10.09 -29.85 -4.36
N ALA A 148 8.95 -30.41 -3.95
CA ALA A 148 8.47 -31.71 -4.40
C ALA A 148 8.15 -31.79 -5.91
N ILE A 149 7.96 -30.66 -6.58
CA ILE A 149 7.75 -30.61 -8.05
C ILE A 149 8.98 -31.13 -8.80
N GLY A 150 10.19 -30.95 -8.25
CA GLY A 150 11.43 -31.49 -8.81
C GLY A 150 11.90 -30.84 -10.12
N GLU A 151 11.21 -29.81 -10.63
CA GLU A 151 11.54 -29.16 -11.90
C GLU A 151 11.65 -27.63 -11.76
N LEU A 152 12.88 -27.11 -11.88
CA LEU A 152 13.18 -25.69 -11.71
C LEU A 152 12.48 -24.80 -12.76
N ASN A 153 12.38 -25.30 -14.00
CA ASN A 153 11.81 -24.54 -15.13
C ASN A 153 10.31 -24.28 -14.97
N VAL A 154 9.59 -25.13 -14.23
CA VAL A 154 8.17 -24.91 -13.90
C VAL A 154 8.02 -23.93 -12.74
N ILE A 155 8.93 -23.98 -11.77
CA ILE A 155 8.89 -23.13 -10.57
C ILE A 155 9.29 -21.68 -10.89
N ALA A 156 10.27 -21.48 -11.77
CA ALA A 156 10.83 -20.15 -12.05
C ALA A 156 9.79 -19.12 -12.53
N PRO A 157 8.90 -19.40 -13.51
CA PRO A 157 7.85 -18.47 -13.93
C PRO A 157 6.87 -18.09 -12.81
N ILE A 158 6.56 -19.02 -11.90
CA ILE A 158 5.67 -18.77 -10.76
C ILE A 158 6.30 -17.75 -9.82
N ILE A 159 7.57 -17.98 -9.43
CA ILE A 159 8.32 -17.08 -8.56
C ILE A 159 8.48 -15.69 -9.21
N SER A 160 8.84 -15.65 -10.50
CA SER A 160 8.99 -14.40 -11.26
C SER A 160 7.70 -13.57 -11.24
N ASN A 161 6.53 -14.20 -11.40
CA ASN A 161 5.26 -13.49 -11.36
C ASN A 161 4.96 -12.86 -9.98
N PHE A 162 5.23 -13.58 -8.88
CA PHE A 162 5.03 -13.01 -7.53
C PHE A 162 5.99 -11.85 -7.22
N PHE A 163 7.26 -11.95 -7.63
CA PHE A 163 8.22 -10.85 -7.47
C PHE A 163 7.85 -9.64 -8.34
N LEU A 164 7.49 -9.85 -9.60
CA LEU A 164 7.06 -8.76 -10.49
C LEU A 164 5.80 -8.07 -9.98
N MET A 165 4.83 -8.80 -9.42
CA MET A 165 3.66 -8.20 -8.78
C MET A 165 4.07 -7.32 -7.59
N THR A 166 4.98 -7.81 -6.73
CA THR A 166 5.47 -7.04 -5.58
C THR A 166 6.16 -5.76 -6.04
N TYR A 167 7.02 -5.83 -7.06
CA TYR A 167 7.67 -4.65 -7.65
C TYR A 167 6.66 -3.69 -8.29
N ALA A 168 5.64 -4.21 -8.97
CA ALA A 168 4.56 -3.40 -9.53
C ALA A 168 3.80 -2.63 -8.44
N LEU A 169 3.42 -3.31 -7.35
CA LEU A 169 2.70 -2.71 -6.22
C LEU A 169 3.54 -1.68 -5.46
N VAL A 170 4.83 -1.94 -5.25
CA VAL A 170 5.74 -0.98 -4.60
C VAL A 170 5.89 0.27 -5.48
N ASN A 171 6.13 0.10 -6.77
CA ASN A 171 6.26 1.21 -7.71
C ASN A 171 4.95 2.02 -7.84
N TYR A 172 3.82 1.33 -7.94
CA TYR A 172 2.50 1.96 -8.02
C TYR A 172 2.14 2.71 -6.73
N SER A 173 2.40 2.13 -5.56
CA SER A 173 2.12 2.80 -4.28
C SER A 173 2.96 4.07 -4.09
N CYS A 174 4.23 4.07 -4.53
CA CYS A 174 5.06 5.27 -4.55
C CYS A 174 4.52 6.34 -5.51
N PHE A 175 4.01 5.95 -6.68
CA PHE A 175 3.35 6.87 -7.62
C PHE A 175 2.06 7.45 -7.04
N ASP A 176 1.18 6.60 -6.49
CA ASP A 176 -0.10 7.00 -5.91
C ASP A 176 0.08 7.94 -4.71
N ALA A 177 1.01 7.64 -3.80
CA ALA A 177 1.33 8.51 -2.67
C ALA A 177 1.83 9.90 -3.10
N SER A 178 2.69 9.95 -4.13
CA SER A 178 3.16 11.20 -4.74
C SER A 178 2.04 11.98 -5.43
N LEU A 179 1.09 11.28 -6.07
CA LEU A 179 -0.05 11.90 -6.72
C LEU A 179 -1.06 12.45 -5.71
N ALA A 180 -1.26 11.72 -4.60
CA ALA A 180 -2.11 12.12 -3.48
C ALA A 180 -1.56 13.33 -2.72
N LYS A 181 -0.26 13.60 -2.83
CA LYS A 181 0.47 14.54 -1.97
C LYS A 181 0.19 14.25 -0.48
N ALA A 182 0.27 12.97 -0.10
CA ALA A 182 0.09 12.55 1.27
C ALA A 182 1.07 13.28 2.20
N SER A 183 0.61 13.76 3.36
CA SER A 183 1.39 14.64 4.25
C SER A 183 2.73 14.03 4.71
N GLY A 184 2.73 12.72 4.97
CA GLY A 184 3.91 11.93 5.35
C GLY A 184 4.82 11.53 4.20
N TRP A 185 4.41 11.72 2.94
CA TRP A 185 5.19 11.32 1.78
C TRP A 185 6.05 12.47 1.26
N ARG A 186 7.35 12.46 1.62
CA ARG A 186 8.36 13.45 1.22
C ARG A 186 9.65 12.77 0.78
N PRO A 187 9.69 12.14 -0.41
CA PRO A 187 10.88 11.43 -0.88
C PRO A 187 12.04 12.41 -1.04
N ALA A 188 13.11 12.22 -0.25
CA ALA A 188 14.31 13.06 -0.27
C ALA A 188 15.37 12.57 -1.28
N PHE A 189 15.15 11.41 -1.91
CA PHE A 189 16.10 10.84 -2.85
C PHE A 189 16.15 11.64 -4.16
N ARG A 190 17.33 12.14 -4.52
CA ARG A 190 17.54 13.08 -5.65
C ARG A 190 17.04 12.57 -7.01
N TYR A 191 17.18 11.27 -7.28
CA TYR A 191 16.80 10.66 -8.57
C TYR A 191 15.39 10.06 -8.57
N TYR A 192 14.61 10.29 -7.51
CA TYR A 192 13.23 9.84 -7.47
C TYR A 192 12.35 10.67 -8.41
N ASN A 193 11.58 10.01 -9.27
CA ASN A 193 10.54 10.62 -10.09
C ASN A 193 9.27 9.75 -10.07
N LYS A 194 8.12 10.37 -9.78
CA LYS A 194 6.83 9.66 -9.74
C LYS A 194 6.47 8.99 -11.07
N TRP A 195 6.81 9.61 -12.21
CA TRP A 195 6.51 9.05 -13.52
C TRP A 195 7.39 7.84 -13.84
N LEU A 196 8.64 7.85 -13.37
CA LEU A 196 9.52 6.68 -13.48
C LEU A 196 8.96 5.50 -12.67
N ALA A 197 8.40 5.76 -11.49
CA ALA A 197 7.72 4.72 -10.71
C ALA A 197 6.49 4.17 -11.45
N LEU A 198 5.68 5.02 -12.10
CA LEU A 198 4.55 4.56 -12.92
C LEU A 198 5.00 3.68 -14.09
N VAL A 199 6.05 4.11 -14.81
CA VAL A 199 6.63 3.34 -15.93
C VAL A 199 7.15 1.99 -15.43
N GLY A 200 7.85 1.97 -14.28
CA GLY A 200 8.31 0.73 -13.66
C GLY A 200 7.17 -0.22 -13.30
N ALA A 201 6.08 0.29 -12.73
CA ALA A 201 4.90 -0.51 -12.41
C ALA A 201 4.25 -1.10 -13.68
N LEU A 202 4.05 -0.28 -14.71
CA LEU A 202 3.50 -0.73 -16.00
C LEU A 202 4.39 -1.79 -16.65
N LEU A 203 5.71 -1.56 -16.66
CA LEU A 203 6.69 -2.50 -17.22
C LEU A 203 6.61 -3.86 -16.51
N CYS A 204 6.55 -3.87 -15.18
CA CYS A 204 6.40 -5.11 -14.41
C CYS A 204 5.13 -5.87 -14.82
N VAL A 205 3.98 -5.19 -14.92
CA VAL A 205 2.72 -5.83 -15.32
C VAL A 205 2.79 -6.37 -16.75
N VAL A 206 3.34 -5.60 -17.70
CA VAL A 206 3.51 -6.04 -19.09
C VAL A 206 4.39 -7.30 -19.15
N VAL A 207 5.53 -7.30 -18.46
CA VAL A 207 6.43 -8.47 -18.42
C VAL A 207 5.74 -9.69 -17.80
N MET A 208 4.91 -9.52 -16.77
CA MET A 208 4.13 -10.64 -16.21
C MET A 208 3.21 -11.29 -17.26
N PHE A 209 2.50 -10.48 -18.05
CA PHE A 209 1.62 -11.01 -19.11
C PHE A 209 2.41 -11.70 -20.24
N VAL A 210 3.62 -11.21 -20.54
CA VAL A 210 4.53 -11.82 -21.52
C VAL A 210 5.05 -13.18 -21.04
N ILE A 211 5.40 -13.30 -19.75
CA ILE A 211 5.89 -14.56 -19.18
C ILE A 211 4.77 -15.61 -19.16
N ASN A 212 3.64 -15.27 -18.54
CA ASN A 212 2.50 -16.17 -18.42
C ASN A 212 1.22 -15.39 -18.11
N TRP A 213 0.37 -15.24 -19.12
CA TRP A 213 -0.86 -14.43 -19.04
C TRP A 213 -1.89 -14.95 -18.03
N TRP A 214 -2.08 -16.26 -17.90
CA TRP A 214 -3.09 -16.83 -17.00
C TRP A 214 -2.66 -16.74 -15.54
N ALA A 215 -1.38 -17.01 -15.25
CA ALA A 215 -0.83 -16.84 -13.91
C ALA A 215 -0.76 -15.35 -13.51
N ALA A 216 -0.47 -14.45 -14.47
CA ALA A 216 -0.55 -13.00 -14.26
C ALA A 216 -1.98 -12.57 -13.88
N LEU A 217 -3.00 -13.09 -14.56
CA LEU A 217 -4.39 -12.77 -14.25
C LEU A 217 -4.79 -13.26 -12.84
N ILE A 218 -4.41 -14.48 -12.46
CA ILE A 218 -4.69 -15.02 -11.11
C ILE A 218 -4.05 -14.14 -10.03
N THR A 219 -2.77 -13.78 -10.19
CA THR A 219 -2.06 -12.94 -9.21
C THR A 219 -2.64 -11.52 -9.13
N LEU A 220 -3.08 -10.94 -10.24
CA LEU A 220 -3.74 -9.63 -10.28
C LEU A 220 -5.11 -9.66 -9.60
N VAL A 221 -5.91 -10.69 -9.85
CA VAL A 221 -7.21 -10.88 -9.18
C VAL A 221 -7.02 -11.08 -7.68
N ALA A 222 -6.06 -11.92 -7.26
CA ALA A 222 -5.77 -12.16 -5.85
C ALA A 222 -5.32 -10.89 -5.12
N SER A 223 -4.36 -10.14 -5.68
CA SER A 223 -3.90 -8.87 -5.10
C SER A 223 -4.98 -7.80 -5.05
N SER A 224 -5.81 -7.70 -6.10
CA SER A 224 -6.95 -6.78 -6.13
C SER A 224 -8.02 -7.16 -5.10
N GLY A 225 -8.29 -8.46 -4.92
CA GLY A 225 -9.20 -8.97 -3.89
C GLY A 225 -8.74 -8.61 -2.48
N ILE A 226 -7.44 -8.79 -2.18
CA ILE A 226 -6.83 -8.37 -0.92
C ILE A 226 -6.98 -6.85 -0.73
N PHE A 227 -6.66 -6.05 -1.76
CA PHE A 227 -6.79 -4.59 -1.69
C PHE A 227 -8.24 -4.15 -1.42
N LEU A 228 -9.22 -4.74 -2.11
CA LEU A 228 -10.64 -4.45 -1.90
C LEU A 228 -11.09 -4.82 -0.49
N TYR A 229 -10.69 -5.99 0.01
CA TYR A 229 -10.99 -6.43 1.37
C TYR A 229 -10.48 -5.42 2.42
N VAL A 230 -9.23 -4.99 2.32
CA VAL A 230 -8.65 -4.00 3.26
C VAL A 230 -9.41 -2.68 3.18
N ARG A 231 -9.77 -2.25 1.96
CA ARG A 231 -10.52 -1.02 1.74
C ARG A 231 -11.93 -1.05 2.32
N THR A 232 -12.62 -2.19 2.28
CA THR A 232 -13.98 -2.32 2.84
C THR A 232 -13.97 -2.44 4.35
N THR A 233 -13.01 -3.18 4.90
CA THR A 233 -12.94 -3.46 6.35
C THR A 233 -12.51 -2.24 7.16
N LYS A 234 -11.77 -1.29 6.55
CA LYS A 234 -11.27 -0.05 7.19
C LYS A 234 -10.70 -0.30 8.61
N PRO A 235 -9.68 -1.17 8.75
CA PRO A 235 -9.08 -1.41 10.05
C PRO A 235 -8.54 -0.11 10.66
N GLU A 236 -8.62 0.02 11.99
CA GLU A 236 -8.04 1.14 12.73
C GLU A 236 -6.53 0.91 12.86
N ILE A 237 -5.80 1.47 11.89
CA ILE A 237 -4.34 1.36 11.78
C ILE A 237 -3.69 2.73 11.92
N ASN A 238 -2.56 2.78 12.60
CA ASN A 238 -1.87 4.03 12.96
C ASN A 238 -1.05 4.63 11.80
N TRP A 239 -0.93 3.94 10.67
CA TRP A 239 -0.29 4.46 9.47
C TRP A 239 -1.35 5.04 8.53
N GLY A 240 -1.18 6.31 8.16
CA GLY A 240 -2.12 7.01 7.27
C GLY A 240 -2.18 6.40 5.87
N SER A 241 -3.32 6.53 5.19
CA SER A 241 -3.52 5.99 3.84
C SER A 241 -3.53 7.07 2.74
N SER A 242 -3.08 6.72 1.52
CA SER A 242 -3.19 7.61 0.35
C SER A 242 -4.65 7.94 0.03
N VAL A 243 -5.58 7.03 0.30
CA VAL A 243 -7.03 7.22 0.12
C VAL A 243 -7.58 8.33 1.02
N GLN A 244 -7.18 8.35 2.30
CA GLN A 244 -7.55 9.44 3.22
C GLN A 244 -6.95 10.78 2.76
N ALA A 245 -5.68 10.78 2.34
CA ALA A 245 -5.02 11.97 1.80
C ALA A 245 -5.73 12.52 0.55
N HIS A 246 -6.12 11.64 -0.39
CA HIS A 246 -6.91 12.02 -1.55
C HIS A 246 -8.27 12.60 -1.17
N THR A 247 -8.95 12.01 -0.19
CA THR A 247 -10.26 12.49 0.28
C THR A 247 -10.16 13.90 0.85
N TYR A 248 -9.17 14.14 1.71
CA TYR A 248 -8.91 15.46 2.27
C TYR A 248 -8.55 16.49 1.19
N ARG A 249 -7.62 16.14 0.29
CA ARG A 249 -7.20 17.02 -0.81
C ARG A 249 -8.37 17.37 -1.73
N ARG A 250 -9.21 16.39 -2.10
CA ARG A 250 -10.41 16.63 -2.91
C ARG A 250 -11.40 17.55 -2.20
N ALA A 251 -11.62 17.36 -0.89
CA ALA A 251 -12.49 18.22 -0.11
C ALA A 251 -11.97 19.67 -0.05
N LEU A 252 -10.67 19.86 0.17
CA LEU A 252 -10.02 21.17 0.18
C LEU A 252 -10.11 21.85 -1.19
N ASP A 253 -9.69 21.16 -2.26
CA ASP A 253 -9.73 21.69 -3.63
C ASP A 253 -11.17 22.05 -4.04
N ALA A 254 -12.16 21.23 -3.66
CA ALA A 254 -13.57 21.53 -3.91
C ALA A 254 -14.06 22.76 -3.13
N THR A 255 -13.66 22.91 -1.87
CA THR A 255 -14.03 24.07 -1.05
C THR A 255 -13.39 25.36 -1.57
N LEU A 256 -12.13 25.30 -2.02
CA LEU A 256 -11.45 26.43 -2.65
C LEU A 256 -12.10 26.82 -3.98
N LYS A 257 -12.46 25.83 -4.81
CA LYS A 257 -13.22 26.06 -6.05
C LYS A 257 -14.58 26.69 -5.78
N LEU A 258 -15.27 26.30 -4.71
CA LEU A 258 -16.53 26.92 -4.33
C LEU A 258 -16.35 28.42 -4.03
N GLY A 259 -15.18 28.82 -3.52
CA GLY A 259 -14.83 30.22 -3.28
C GLY A 259 -14.87 31.10 -4.54
N THR A 260 -14.59 30.56 -5.72
CA THR A 260 -14.56 31.33 -6.98
C THR A 260 -15.91 31.39 -7.70
N VAL A 261 -16.88 30.55 -7.31
CA VAL A 261 -18.21 30.50 -7.93
C VAL A 261 -19.05 31.69 -7.48
N GLN A 262 -19.65 32.44 -8.41
CA GLN A 262 -20.55 33.56 -8.08
C GLN A 262 -21.87 33.05 -7.48
N GLU A 263 -22.40 33.79 -6.52
CA GLU A 263 -23.67 33.46 -5.88
C GLU A 263 -24.84 33.99 -6.72
N HIS A 264 -25.85 33.15 -6.91
CA HIS A 264 -27.09 33.53 -7.57
C HIS A 264 -28.26 33.13 -6.69
N VAL A 265 -29.27 34.00 -6.56
CA VAL A 265 -30.50 33.77 -5.77
C VAL A 265 -31.17 32.42 -6.07
N LYS A 266 -31.15 31.95 -7.34
CA LYS A 266 -31.74 30.66 -7.76
C LYS A 266 -30.97 29.44 -7.23
N ASN A 267 -29.71 29.62 -6.83
CA ASN A 267 -28.86 28.57 -6.29
C ASN A 267 -28.74 28.67 -4.76
N PHE A 268 -29.63 29.42 -4.11
CA PHE A 268 -29.66 29.49 -2.65
C PHE A 268 -29.84 28.09 -2.05
N ARG A 269 -29.00 27.77 -1.07
CA ARG A 269 -29.08 26.55 -0.27
C ARG A 269 -29.13 26.93 1.21
N PRO A 270 -30.09 26.42 2.00
CA PRO A 270 -30.13 26.67 3.43
C PRO A 270 -28.98 25.90 4.11
N GLN A 271 -27.95 26.63 4.54
CA GLN A 271 -26.83 26.11 5.33
C GLN A 271 -27.11 26.42 6.80
N MET A 272 -27.44 25.40 7.59
CA MET A 272 -28.04 25.58 8.92
C MET A 272 -27.01 25.42 10.03
N LEU A 273 -26.98 26.38 10.96
CA LEU A 273 -26.39 26.24 12.29
C LEU A 273 -27.53 25.96 13.28
N VAL A 274 -27.63 24.71 13.75
CA VAL A 274 -28.65 24.29 14.70
C VAL A 274 -28.08 24.33 16.10
N LEU A 275 -28.57 25.21 16.97
CA LEU A 275 -28.13 25.29 18.36
C LEU A 275 -28.82 24.20 19.20
N THR A 276 -28.36 22.97 19.02
CA THR A 276 -28.91 21.79 19.69
C THR A 276 -28.49 21.68 21.15
N GLY A 277 -27.36 22.29 21.52
CA GLY A 277 -26.64 21.83 22.71
C GLY A 277 -26.10 20.43 22.46
N ASN A 278 -26.12 19.57 23.49
CA ASN A 278 -25.91 18.14 23.28
C ASN A 278 -27.04 17.57 22.39
N PRO A 279 -26.73 16.99 21.21
CA PRO A 279 -27.74 16.54 20.25
C PRO A 279 -28.65 15.43 20.82
N ILE A 280 -28.17 14.69 21.82
CA ILE A 280 -28.94 13.64 22.51
C ILE A 280 -30.12 14.23 23.29
N CYS A 281 -29.96 15.45 23.84
CA CYS A 281 -30.99 16.09 24.66
C CYS A 281 -32.12 16.70 23.82
N ARG A 282 -31.89 16.99 22.53
CA ARG A 282 -32.86 17.65 21.64
C ARG A 282 -32.92 16.98 20.26
N PRO A 283 -33.26 15.68 20.18
CA PRO A 283 -33.25 14.94 18.92
C PRO A 283 -34.26 15.50 17.91
N ALA A 284 -35.43 15.96 18.36
CA ALA A 284 -36.45 16.54 17.49
C ALA A 284 -35.96 17.77 16.71
N LEU A 285 -35.08 18.59 17.31
CA LEU A 285 -34.50 19.76 16.64
C LEU A 285 -33.49 19.35 15.56
N VAL A 286 -32.72 18.28 15.82
CA VAL A 286 -31.81 17.68 14.83
C VAL A 286 -32.60 17.09 13.66
N ASP A 287 -33.66 16.33 13.95
CA ASP A 287 -34.49 15.70 12.91
C ASP A 287 -35.16 16.74 12.01
N LEU A 288 -35.70 17.80 12.62
CA LEU A 288 -36.31 18.90 11.86
C LEU A 288 -35.28 19.61 10.97
N GLY A 289 -34.08 19.89 11.48
CA GLY A 289 -32.99 20.44 10.66
C GLY A 289 -32.54 19.50 9.53
N SER A 290 -32.52 18.18 9.80
CA SER A 290 -32.21 17.15 8.81
C SER A 290 -33.27 17.08 7.70
N LEU A 291 -34.55 17.23 8.06
CA LEU A 291 -35.66 17.29 7.10
C LEU A 291 -35.56 18.53 6.19
N VAL A 292 -35.22 19.69 6.75
CA VAL A 292 -35.06 20.94 5.97
C VAL A 292 -33.88 20.87 5.01
N THR A 293 -32.74 20.33 5.47
CA THR A 293 -31.54 20.23 4.62
C THR A 293 -31.58 19.03 3.67
N HIS A 294 -32.37 18.00 3.99
CA HIS A 294 -32.49 16.72 3.28
C HIS A 294 -31.12 16.09 2.94
N GLY A 295 -30.10 16.39 3.76
CA GLY A 295 -28.73 15.95 3.52
C GLY A 295 -28.06 16.48 2.26
N ASN A 296 -28.63 17.51 1.62
CA ASN A 296 -28.13 18.15 0.39
C ASN A 296 -27.50 19.54 0.66
N SER A 297 -27.59 20.02 1.90
CA SER A 297 -27.04 21.29 2.34
C SER A 297 -26.26 21.11 3.64
N LEU A 298 -25.38 22.06 3.94
CA LEU A 298 -24.58 22.05 5.15
C LEU A 298 -25.48 22.15 6.39
N MET A 299 -25.32 21.23 7.34
CA MET A 299 -25.93 21.29 8.66
C MET A 299 -24.85 21.14 9.72
N ILE A 300 -24.85 22.05 10.70
CA ILE A 300 -23.90 22.03 11.82
C ILE A 300 -24.68 22.11 13.12
N CYS A 301 -24.52 21.11 13.98
CA CYS A 301 -25.07 21.07 15.32
C CYS A 301 -24.09 21.76 16.28
N GLY A 302 -24.49 22.92 16.80
CA GLY A 302 -23.72 23.73 17.73
C GLY A 302 -24.05 23.41 19.19
N ASN A 303 -23.00 23.19 19.99
CA ASN A 303 -23.10 23.06 21.45
C ASN A 303 -22.24 24.13 22.14
N VAL A 304 -22.79 24.77 23.16
CA VAL A 304 -22.06 25.70 24.03
C VAL A 304 -21.97 25.07 25.41
N VAL A 305 -20.77 24.68 25.81
CA VAL A 305 -20.47 24.18 27.14
C VAL A 305 -20.14 25.37 28.03
N LEU A 306 -20.88 25.50 29.13
CA LEU A 306 -20.67 26.55 30.12
C LEU A 306 -19.55 26.13 31.06
N ASP A 307 -18.34 26.58 30.77
CA ASP A 307 -17.13 26.30 31.55
C ASP A 307 -16.11 27.41 31.31
N ASP A 308 -15.06 27.42 32.11
CA ASP A 308 -13.91 28.30 31.88
C ASP A 308 -13.12 27.83 30.64
N PRO A 309 -12.80 28.73 29.69
CA PRO A 309 -12.15 28.40 28.42
C PRO A 309 -10.73 27.84 28.57
N SER A 310 -10.14 27.89 29.77
CA SER A 310 -8.84 27.28 30.10
C SER A 310 -8.88 25.75 30.16
N ILE A 311 -10.07 25.14 30.34
CA ILE A 311 -10.24 23.69 30.51
C ILE A 311 -10.68 23.07 29.17
N ASN A 312 -9.71 22.76 28.30
CA ASN A 312 -9.98 22.30 26.92
C ASN A 312 -10.06 20.76 26.76
N ILE A 313 -9.76 19.99 27.81
CA ILE A 313 -9.55 18.52 27.71
C ILE A 313 -10.87 17.77 27.41
N ARG A 314 -12.03 18.24 27.89
CA ARG A 314 -13.33 17.55 27.73
C ARG A 314 -14.00 17.79 26.36
N LEU A 315 -13.51 18.73 25.56
CA LEU A 315 -14.19 19.12 24.32
C LEU A 315 -14.05 18.09 23.20
N ASN A 316 -12.89 17.45 23.08
CA ASN A 316 -12.65 16.45 22.03
C ASN A 316 -13.51 15.20 22.25
N ASP A 317 -13.61 14.75 23.51
CA ASP A 317 -14.44 13.59 23.88
C ASP A 317 -15.93 13.84 23.62
N GLN A 318 -16.45 15.02 24.01
CA GLN A 318 -17.84 15.38 23.67
C GLN A 318 -18.06 15.52 22.17
N LYS A 319 -17.05 16.01 21.44
CA LYS A 319 -17.12 16.12 19.98
C LYS A 319 -17.27 14.75 19.32
N GLU A 320 -16.43 13.80 19.71
CA GLU A 320 -16.45 12.44 19.19
C GLU A 320 -17.78 11.73 19.49
N HIS A 321 -18.26 11.83 20.74
CA HIS A 321 -19.57 11.29 21.13
C HIS A 321 -20.73 11.90 20.34
N GLY A 322 -20.73 13.23 20.14
CA GLY A 322 -21.74 13.93 19.36
C GLY A 322 -21.75 13.50 17.88
N GLU A 323 -20.57 13.41 17.26
CA GLU A 323 -20.44 12.92 15.88
C GLU A 323 -20.85 11.46 15.73
N ALA A 324 -20.48 10.60 16.68
CA ALA A 324 -20.87 9.19 16.69
C ALA A 324 -22.40 9.03 16.78
N TRP A 325 -23.07 9.83 17.61
CA TRP A 325 -24.52 9.84 17.71
C TRP A 325 -25.20 10.28 16.41
N LEU A 326 -24.71 11.36 15.78
CA LEU A 326 -25.24 11.83 14.48
C LEU A 326 -25.08 10.78 13.37
N LYS A 327 -23.92 10.11 13.31
CA LYS A 327 -23.67 8.99 12.39
C LYS A 327 -24.64 7.84 12.64
N LYS A 328 -24.85 7.44 13.89
CA LYS A 328 -25.79 6.37 14.26
C LYS A 328 -27.24 6.69 13.86
N ARG A 329 -27.63 7.96 13.91
CA ARG A 329 -28.96 8.44 13.49
C ARG A 329 -29.08 8.72 11.98
N ASN A 330 -28.02 8.46 11.20
CA ASN A 330 -27.95 8.74 9.77
C ASN A 330 -28.24 10.21 9.40
N SER A 331 -27.90 11.14 10.30
CA SER A 331 -28.04 12.58 10.07
C SER A 331 -26.77 13.12 9.42
N LYS A 332 -26.89 13.73 8.24
CA LYS A 332 -25.76 14.34 7.52
C LYS A 332 -25.43 15.73 8.08
N ALA A 333 -24.92 15.77 9.32
CA ALA A 333 -24.55 17.00 10.00
C ALA A 333 -23.16 16.90 10.62
N PHE A 334 -22.47 18.04 10.72
CA PHE A 334 -21.25 18.16 11.52
C PHE A 334 -21.60 18.57 12.95
N TYR A 335 -20.76 18.21 13.92
CA TYR A 335 -20.92 18.63 15.31
C TYR A 335 -19.79 19.57 15.71
N GLN A 336 -20.15 20.73 16.27
CA GLN A 336 -19.20 21.71 16.75
C GLN A 336 -19.55 22.11 18.18
N SER A 337 -18.61 21.88 19.10
CA SER A 337 -18.73 22.29 20.50
C SER A 337 -17.75 23.44 20.79
N ILE A 338 -18.17 24.39 21.61
CA ILE A 338 -17.33 25.48 22.11
C ILE A 338 -17.52 25.64 23.62
N VAL A 339 -16.45 26.01 24.34
CA VAL A 339 -16.52 26.39 25.75
C VAL A 339 -16.60 27.91 25.84
N ALA A 340 -17.57 28.41 26.62
CA ALA A 340 -17.70 29.84 26.90
C ALA A 340 -18.37 30.05 28.26
N PRO A 341 -18.06 31.15 28.97
CA PRO A 341 -18.65 31.40 30.29
C PRO A 341 -20.15 31.74 30.20
N THR A 342 -20.64 32.17 29.03
CA THR A 342 -22.07 32.42 28.81
C THR A 342 -22.54 31.85 27.48
N VAL A 343 -23.80 31.41 27.42
CA VAL A 343 -24.44 30.90 26.19
C VAL A 343 -24.38 31.95 25.08
N ARG A 344 -24.54 33.24 25.43
CA ARG A 344 -24.48 34.36 24.50
C ARG A 344 -23.11 34.47 23.83
N GLN A 345 -22.03 34.48 24.61
CA GLN A 345 -20.68 34.58 24.07
C GLN A 345 -20.30 33.36 23.22
N GLY A 346 -20.63 32.15 23.69
CA GLY A 346 -20.38 30.93 22.92
C GLY A 346 -21.16 30.88 21.62
N THR A 347 -22.43 31.31 21.64
CA THR A 347 -23.26 31.40 20.43
C THR A 347 -22.72 32.45 19.46
N MET A 348 -22.29 33.62 19.95
CA MET A 348 -21.67 34.65 19.12
C MET A 348 -20.42 34.14 18.40
N ALA A 349 -19.56 33.40 19.10
CA ALA A 349 -18.40 32.76 18.50
C ALA A 349 -18.79 31.70 17.45
N LEU A 350 -19.83 30.89 17.71
CA LEU A 350 -20.33 29.94 16.71
C LEU A 350 -20.88 30.64 15.45
N LEU A 351 -21.59 31.76 15.61
CA LEU A 351 -22.14 32.51 14.47
C LEU A 351 -21.06 33.11 13.57
N GLN A 352 -19.92 33.51 14.15
CA GLN A 352 -18.86 34.21 13.41
C GLN A 352 -17.79 33.27 12.84
N CYS A 353 -17.48 32.17 13.54
CA CYS A 353 -16.29 31.36 13.26
C CYS A 353 -16.57 29.97 12.68
N VAL A 354 -17.85 29.56 12.56
CA VAL A 354 -18.19 28.22 12.07
C VAL A 354 -18.16 28.14 10.55
N GLY A 355 -17.51 27.10 10.03
CA GLY A 355 -17.43 26.79 8.61
C GLY A 355 -16.07 27.13 7.99
N VAL A 356 -15.92 26.88 6.69
CA VAL A 356 -14.69 27.15 5.92
C VAL A 356 -15.05 27.77 4.57
N GLY A 357 -14.57 28.99 4.32
CA GLY A 357 -14.86 29.71 3.07
C GLY A 357 -16.35 29.91 2.85
N LYS A 358 -16.88 29.45 1.71
CA LYS A 358 -18.33 29.50 1.40
C LYS A 358 -19.15 28.35 2.01
N MET A 359 -18.50 27.34 2.59
CA MET A 359 -19.15 26.29 3.36
C MET A 359 -19.34 26.77 4.81
N ARG A 360 -20.24 27.74 5.00
CA ARG A 360 -20.54 28.35 6.29
C ARG A 360 -22.05 28.54 6.47
N PRO A 361 -22.59 28.41 7.69
CA PRO A 361 -24.01 28.60 7.92
C PRO A 361 -24.52 29.99 7.49
N ASN A 362 -25.72 30.03 6.90
CA ASN A 362 -26.45 31.25 6.55
C ASN A 362 -27.84 31.33 7.22
N VAL A 363 -28.28 30.25 7.88
CA VAL A 363 -29.53 30.18 8.65
C VAL A 363 -29.22 29.65 10.05
N VAL A 364 -29.76 30.30 11.07
CA VAL A 364 -29.65 29.86 12.46
C VAL A 364 -30.96 29.19 12.86
N PHE A 365 -30.88 28.01 13.46
CA PHE A 365 -32.04 27.24 13.91
C PHE A 365 -31.99 27.05 15.43
N LEU A 366 -33.04 27.49 16.11
CA LEU A 366 -33.10 27.64 17.56
C LEU A 366 -34.37 26.95 18.08
N GLY A 367 -34.26 26.27 19.23
CA GLY A 367 -35.44 25.85 19.98
C GLY A 367 -36.04 27.03 20.75
N PHE A 368 -37.37 27.12 20.80
CA PHE A 368 -38.06 28.13 21.59
C PHE A 368 -37.89 27.84 23.10
N LYS A 369 -37.64 28.89 23.89
CA LYS A 369 -37.46 28.78 25.35
C LYS A 369 -38.82 28.89 26.05
N ASN A 370 -39.42 27.76 26.40
CA ASN A 370 -40.72 27.74 27.09
C ASN A 370 -40.65 28.25 28.54
N ASP A 371 -39.52 28.07 29.23
CA ASP A 371 -39.32 28.40 30.65
C ASP A 371 -38.84 29.86 30.88
N TRP A 372 -39.18 30.78 29.99
CA TRP A 372 -38.68 32.16 30.07
C TRP A 372 -39.28 32.95 31.24
N LEU A 373 -40.55 32.70 31.59
CA LEU A 373 -41.25 33.39 32.68
C LEU A 373 -40.79 32.89 34.06
N ILE A 374 -40.74 31.57 34.24
CA ILE A 374 -40.47 30.90 35.54
C ILE A 374 -39.07 31.25 36.06
N LYS A 375 -38.08 31.37 35.17
CA LYS A 375 -36.71 31.73 35.58
C LYS A 375 -36.53 33.21 35.91
N ALA A 376 -37.35 34.10 35.34
CA ALA A 376 -37.27 35.52 35.67
C ALA A 376 -37.66 35.78 37.13
N GLU A 377 -38.63 35.01 37.64
CA GLU A 377 -39.09 35.08 39.03
C GLU A 377 -38.11 34.44 40.02
N ALA A 378 -37.28 33.48 39.61
CA ALA A 378 -36.29 32.84 40.47
C ALA A 378 -34.96 33.61 40.59
N THR A 379 -34.76 34.65 39.77
CA THR A 379 -33.58 35.53 39.78
C THR A 379 -33.85 36.92 40.36
N ASN A 380 -35.10 37.22 40.71
CA ASN A 380 -35.49 38.36 41.56
C ASN A 380 -35.66 37.88 43.00
#